data_AF-A0AAW0M626-F1
#
_entry.id   AF-A0AAW0M626-F1
#
_cell.length_a   1.000
_cell.length_b   1.000
_cell.length_c   1.000
_cell.angle_alpha   90.00
_cell.angle_beta   90.00
_cell.angle_gamma   90.00
#
_symmetry.space_group_name_H-M   'P 1'
#
loop_
_entity.id
_entity.type
_entity.pdbx_description
1 polymer ?
#
loop_
_entity_poly.entity_id
_entity_poly.type
_entity_poly.pdbx_seq_one_letter_code
_entity_poly.pdbx_strand_id
1 'polypeptide(L)'
;MRSKGMTNLKLSRTTHHSFSSSSAWYNYTPPPSPHQEDPVLSAISKAILNSKTKPLHHSSLRNLLTSLTPQHVINLINHNPYSLSPHSLLSFFQCLSSHPTFRHTLHSYCTMAHFLCSHNMFPQAQSLLHS
;
A
#
# COMPACT_ATOMS: atom_id res chain seq x y z
N MET A 1 -61.47 -37.95 10.77
CA MET A 1 -60.85 -36.62 10.56
C MET A 1 -59.38 -36.80 10.26
N ARG A 2 -58.95 -36.58 9.02
CA ARG A 2 -57.54 -36.64 8.59
C ARG A 2 -57.33 -35.78 7.34
N SER A 3 -56.54 -34.71 7.45
CA SER A 3 -55.64 -34.21 6.38
C SER A 3 -55.07 -32.84 6.77
N LYS A 4 -53.73 -32.74 6.87
CA LYS A 4 -52.79 -32.19 5.86
C LYS A 4 -52.83 -30.66 5.87
N GLY A 5 -51.77 -29.97 6.25
CA GLY A 5 -50.43 -30.04 5.66
C GLY A 5 -50.29 -28.82 4.74
N MET A 6 -49.75 -27.71 5.27
CA MET A 6 -49.60 -26.47 4.51
C MET A 6 -48.14 -26.34 4.05
N THR A 7 -47.93 -26.58 2.76
CA THR A 7 -46.66 -26.38 2.07
C THR A 7 -46.46 -24.92 1.69
N ASN A 8 -45.22 -24.47 1.90
CA ASN A 8 -44.64 -23.20 1.48
C ASN A 8 -44.74 -23.00 -0.05
N LEU A 9 -45.14 -21.81 -0.51
CA LEU A 9 -45.05 -21.43 -1.92
C LEU A 9 -44.24 -20.14 -2.09
N LYS A 10 -43.15 -20.35 -2.81
CA LYS A 10 -42.04 -19.47 -3.21
C LYS A 10 -42.52 -18.53 -4.32
N LEU A 11 -42.41 -17.21 -4.11
CA LEU A 11 -42.70 -16.22 -5.15
C LEU A 11 -41.39 -15.83 -5.86
N SER A 12 -41.22 -16.34 -7.07
CA SER A 12 -40.17 -15.96 -8.01
C SER A 12 -40.46 -14.56 -8.57
N ARG A 13 -39.46 -13.68 -8.59
CA ARG A 13 -39.44 -12.51 -9.49
C ARG A 13 -38.10 -12.45 -10.21
N THR A 14 -38.09 -13.03 -11.40
CA THR A 14 -37.07 -12.79 -12.42
C THR A 14 -37.35 -11.43 -13.05
N THR A 15 -36.45 -10.48 -12.86
CA THR A 15 -36.45 -9.24 -13.64
C THR A 15 -35.18 -9.23 -14.47
N HIS A 16 -35.30 -9.69 -15.72
CA HIS A 16 -34.27 -9.50 -16.74
C HIS A 16 -34.34 -8.05 -17.22
N HIS A 17 -33.52 -7.19 -16.64
CA HIS A 17 -33.28 -5.87 -17.22
C HIS A 17 -32.12 -5.97 -18.19
N SER A 18 -32.46 -6.23 -19.46
CA SER A 18 -31.60 -5.90 -20.59
C SER A 18 -31.41 -4.39 -20.62
N PHE A 19 -30.21 -3.91 -20.28
CA PHE A 19 -29.87 -2.52 -20.47
C PHE A 19 -29.48 -2.29 -21.93
N SER A 20 -30.39 -1.60 -22.62
CA SER A 20 -30.22 -1.01 -23.94
C SER A 20 -28.96 -0.14 -23.98
N SER A 21 -28.13 -0.34 -25.00
CA SER A 21 -26.98 0.51 -25.32
C SER A 21 -27.46 1.89 -25.74
N SER A 22 -27.36 2.86 -24.84
CA SER A 22 -27.49 4.29 -25.16
C SER A 22 -26.09 4.88 -25.28
N SER A 23 -25.75 5.29 -26.50
CA SER A 23 -24.60 6.13 -26.83
C SER A 23 -24.54 7.33 -25.90
N ALA A 24 -23.52 7.39 -25.06
CA ALA A 24 -23.32 8.41 -24.05
C ALA A 24 -22.03 9.16 -24.38
N TRP A 25 -22.15 10.45 -24.71
CA TRP A 25 -21.05 11.38 -25.02
C TRP A 25 -20.15 11.71 -23.81
N TYR A 26 -19.99 10.76 -22.91
CA TYR A 26 -19.12 10.79 -21.75
C TYR A 26 -18.58 9.36 -21.65
N ASN A 27 -17.35 9.17 -22.13
CA ASN A 27 -16.57 7.98 -21.78
C ASN A 27 -16.34 8.08 -20.27
N TYR A 28 -17.25 7.50 -19.48
CA TYR A 28 -17.02 7.30 -18.06
C TYR A 28 -15.92 6.25 -17.95
N THR A 29 -14.66 6.71 -17.86
CA THR A 29 -13.58 5.87 -17.36
C THR A 29 -13.80 5.77 -15.85
N PRO A 30 -14.14 4.57 -15.31
CA PRO A 30 -14.21 4.41 -13.88
C PRO A 30 -12.88 4.85 -13.26
N PRO A 31 -12.89 5.53 -12.09
CA PRO A 31 -11.65 5.88 -11.41
C PRO A 31 -10.80 4.61 -11.25
N PRO A 32 -9.47 4.69 -11.46
CA PRO A 32 -8.60 3.53 -11.32
C PRO A 32 -8.88 2.86 -9.97
N SER A 33 -9.12 1.55 -10.00
CA SER A 33 -9.46 0.78 -8.81
C SER A 33 -8.42 1.04 -7.72
N PRO A 34 -8.81 1.30 -6.45
CA PRO A 34 -7.88 1.63 -5.36
C PRO A 34 -6.87 0.53 -5.00
N HIS A 35 -6.89 -0.61 -5.69
CA HIS A 35 -6.23 -1.84 -5.28
C HIS A 35 -5.41 -2.52 -6.37
N GLN A 36 -4.92 -1.78 -7.37
CA GLN A 36 -3.74 -2.27 -8.07
C GLN A 36 -2.53 -2.01 -7.17
N GLU A 37 -2.43 -2.79 -6.09
CA GLU A 37 -1.28 -2.80 -5.19
C GLU A 37 -0.04 -3.01 -6.05
N ASP A 38 0.83 -2.00 -6.10
CA ASP A 38 2.10 -2.15 -6.79
C ASP A 38 2.83 -3.36 -6.17
N PRO A 39 3.09 -4.43 -6.96
CA PRO A 39 3.69 -5.64 -6.45
C PRO A 39 5.06 -5.37 -5.81
N VAL A 40 5.76 -4.32 -6.25
CA VAL A 40 7.02 -3.86 -5.67
C VAL A 40 6.79 -3.27 -4.27
N LEU A 41 5.80 -2.39 -4.08
CA LEU A 41 5.45 -1.85 -2.76
C LEU A 41 5.01 -2.96 -1.79
N SER A 42 4.25 -3.93 -2.29
CA SER A 42 3.79 -5.08 -1.50
C SER A 42 4.97 -5.95 -1.05
N ALA A 43 5.92 -6.21 -1.95
CA ALA A 43 7.13 -6.95 -1.63
C ALA A 43 8.03 -6.22 -0.61
N ILE A 44 8.25 -4.91 -0.80
CA ILE A 44 9.02 -4.10 0.15
C ILE A 44 8.35 -4.09 1.52
N SER A 45 7.04 -3.87 1.57
CA SER A 45 6.31 -3.81 2.82
C SER A 45 6.36 -5.14 3.58
N LYS A 46 6.20 -6.27 2.89
CA LYS A 46 6.38 -7.61 3.49
C LYS A 46 7.81 -7.83 3.97
N ALA A 47 8.81 -7.38 3.23
CA ALA A 47 10.21 -7.49 3.65
C ALA A 47 10.46 -6.71 4.96
N ILE A 48 9.93 -5.50 5.08
CA ILE A 48 10.03 -4.68 6.31
C ILE A 48 9.23 -5.33 7.46
N LEU A 49 8.05 -5.88 7.19
CA LEU A 49 7.26 -6.55 8.22
C LEU A 49 8.01 -7.76 8.80
N ASN A 50 8.60 -8.57 7.91
CA ASN A 50 9.38 -9.75 8.27
C ASN A 50 10.74 -9.38 8.90
N SER A 51 11.23 -8.16 8.73
CA SER A 51 12.50 -7.74 9.31
C SER A 51 12.47 -7.67 10.85
N LYS A 52 11.28 -7.58 11.44
CA LYS A 52 11.08 -7.61 12.90
C LYS A 52 11.48 -8.95 13.52
N THR A 53 11.44 -10.04 12.74
CA THR A 53 11.73 -11.40 13.23
C THR A 53 13.03 -11.97 12.68
N LYS A 54 13.54 -11.44 11.57
CA LYS A 54 14.85 -11.78 10.99
C LYS A 54 15.51 -10.50 10.50
N PRO A 55 16.78 -10.20 10.83
CA PRO A 55 17.49 -9.07 10.22
C PRO A 55 17.34 -9.12 8.71
N LEU A 56 17.09 -7.99 8.04
CA LEU A 56 17.01 -7.94 6.57
C LEU A 56 18.30 -8.53 6.01
N HIS A 57 18.27 -9.80 5.60
CA HIS A 57 19.44 -10.45 5.05
C HIS A 57 19.88 -9.65 3.83
N HIS A 58 21.15 -9.26 3.80
CA HIS A 58 21.75 -8.43 2.74
C HIS A 58 21.41 -8.93 1.32
N SER A 59 21.14 -10.23 1.13
CA SER A 59 20.74 -10.82 -0.15
C SER A 59 19.33 -10.43 -0.62
N SER A 60 18.32 -10.50 0.27
CA SER A 60 16.94 -10.10 -0.05
C SER A 60 16.85 -8.59 -0.24
N LEU A 61 17.58 -7.84 0.59
CA LEU A 61 17.73 -6.40 0.46
C LEU A 61 18.43 -6.05 -0.87
N ARG A 62 19.50 -6.77 -1.25
CA ARG A 62 20.19 -6.58 -2.54
C ARG A 62 19.25 -6.68 -3.74
N ASN A 63 18.43 -7.73 -3.76
CA ASN A 63 17.49 -7.95 -4.87
C ASN A 63 16.38 -6.89 -4.91
N LEU A 64 15.98 -6.36 -3.75
CA LEU A 64 15.07 -5.23 -3.69
C LEU A 64 15.76 -3.95 -4.17
N LEU A 65 17.00 -3.68 -3.72
CA LEU A 65 17.77 -2.48 -4.07
C LEU A 65 18.03 -2.34 -5.57
N THR A 66 18.23 -3.44 -6.30
CA THR A 66 18.48 -3.38 -7.75
C THR A 66 17.29 -2.83 -8.53
N SER A 67 16.07 -2.90 -7.98
CA SER A 67 14.85 -2.35 -8.57
C SER A 67 14.30 -1.14 -7.81
N LEU A 68 14.85 -0.84 -6.63
CA LEU A 68 14.35 0.21 -5.76
C LEU A 68 14.70 1.58 -6.33
N THR A 69 13.72 2.47 -6.32
CA THR A 69 13.91 3.87 -6.69
C THR A 69 13.41 4.75 -5.54
N PRO A 70 13.88 6.01 -5.44
CA PRO A 70 13.33 6.95 -4.47
C PRO A 70 11.81 7.10 -4.58
N GLN A 71 11.24 6.96 -5.79
CA GLN A 71 9.79 7.01 -6.00
C GLN A 71 9.06 5.86 -5.30
N HIS A 72 9.63 4.63 -5.33
CA HIS A 72 9.07 3.51 -4.58
C HIS A 72 9.06 3.78 -3.06
N VAL A 73 10.10 4.44 -2.54
CA VAL A 73 10.18 4.82 -1.12
C VAL A 73 9.12 5.88 -0.78
N ILE A 74 8.97 6.91 -1.61
CA ILE A 74 7.94 7.95 -1.43
C ILE A 74 6.54 7.32 -1.44
N ASN A 75 6.26 6.48 -2.44
CA ASN A 75 4.98 5.80 -2.56
C ASN A 75 4.73 4.87 -1.36
N LEU A 76 5.75 4.17 -0.87
CA LEU A 76 5.65 3.32 0.32
C LEU A 76 5.26 4.14 1.56
N ILE A 77 5.87 5.30 1.77
CA ILE A 77 5.57 6.15 2.93
C ILE A 77 4.16 6.73 2.83
N ASN A 78 3.75 7.20 1.65
CA ASN A 78 2.44 7.83 1.45
C ASN A 78 1.28 6.83 1.52
N HIS A 79 1.43 5.64 0.95
CA HIS A 79 0.35 4.65 0.89
C HIS A 79 0.37 3.66 2.06
N ASN A 80 1.56 3.35 2.59
CA ASN A 80 1.79 2.42 3.70
C ASN A 80 0.82 1.21 3.72
N PRO A 81 0.79 0.38 2.68
CA PRO A 81 -0.29 -0.59 2.45
C PRO A 81 -0.44 -1.64 3.56
N TYR A 82 0.63 -1.92 4.31
CA TYR A 82 0.62 -2.89 5.42
C TYR A 82 0.57 -2.22 6.80
N SER A 83 0.27 -0.92 6.87
CA SER A 83 0.21 -0.16 8.12
C SER A 83 1.48 -0.37 8.98
N LEU A 84 2.64 -0.30 8.33
CA LEU A 84 3.93 -0.43 8.99
C LEU A 84 4.08 0.66 10.05
N SER A 85 4.63 0.28 11.21
CA SER A 85 4.88 1.24 12.29
C SER A 85 5.89 2.30 11.84
N PRO A 86 5.74 3.57 12.27
CA PRO A 86 6.64 4.65 11.84
C PRO A 86 8.13 4.36 12.07
N HIS A 87 8.47 3.71 13.19
CA HIS A 87 9.85 3.27 13.48
C HIS A 87 10.39 2.26 12.46
N SER A 88 9.56 1.35 11.93
CA SER A 88 9.99 0.36 10.95
C SER A 88 10.28 1.01 9.60
N LEU A 89 9.43 1.95 9.18
CA LEU A 89 9.66 2.74 7.98
C LEU A 89 10.91 3.62 8.11
N LEU A 90 11.11 4.26 9.27
CA LEU A 90 12.31 5.05 9.54
C LEU A 90 13.58 4.20 9.51
N SER A 91 13.58 3.05 10.18
CA SER A 91 14.72 2.13 10.20
C SER A 91 15.06 1.63 8.78
N PHE A 92 14.04 1.29 7.99
CA PHE A 92 14.23 0.94 6.58
C PHE A 92 14.82 2.12 5.77
N PHE A 93 14.29 3.33 5.95
CA PHE A 93 14.79 4.52 5.26
C PHE A 93 16.25 4.83 5.58
N GLN A 94 16.64 4.74 6.85
CA GLN A 94 18.03 4.89 7.30
C GLN A 94 18.92 3.76 6.77
N CYS A 95 18.42 2.53 6.75
CA CYS A 95 19.10 1.40 6.17
C CYS A 95 19.39 1.66 4.69
N LEU A 96 18.42 2.14 3.90
CA LEU A 96 18.66 2.53 2.51
C LEU A 96 19.70 3.64 2.38
N SER A 97 19.69 4.62 3.29
CA SER A 97 20.66 5.72 3.29
C SER A 97 22.10 5.26 3.54
N SER A 98 22.30 4.16 4.27
CA SER A 98 23.63 3.59 4.50
C SER A 98 24.12 2.70 3.35
N HIS A 99 23.26 2.37 2.38
CA HIS A 99 23.67 1.58 1.21
C HIS A 99 24.34 2.46 0.16
N PRO A 100 25.55 2.10 -0.31
CA PRO A 100 26.34 2.95 -1.22
C PRO A 100 25.72 3.12 -2.61
N THR A 101 24.85 2.19 -3.04
CA THR A 101 24.24 2.19 -4.38
C THR A 101 22.89 2.89 -4.42
N PHE A 102 22.35 3.33 -3.28
CA PHE A 102 21.06 3.97 -3.20
C PHE A 102 21.20 5.37 -2.61
N ARG A 103 20.59 6.36 -3.26
CA ARG A 103 20.58 7.74 -2.78
C ARG A 103 19.14 8.23 -2.69
N HIS A 104 18.78 8.71 -1.50
CA HIS A 104 17.54 9.43 -1.28
C HIS A 104 17.56 10.78 -2.03
N THR A 105 16.38 11.26 -2.38
CA THR A 105 16.18 12.60 -2.95
C THR A 105 15.68 13.53 -1.86
N LEU A 106 15.78 14.85 -2.07
CA LEU A 106 15.17 15.81 -1.15
C LEU A 106 13.68 15.51 -0.94
N HIS A 107 12.98 15.09 -2.00
CA HIS A 107 11.57 14.71 -1.92
C HIS A 107 11.35 13.51 -0.99
N SER A 108 12.21 12.48 -1.02
CA SER A 108 12.06 11.34 -0.10
C SER A 108 12.35 11.73 1.35
N TYR A 109 13.31 12.62 1.60
CA TYR A 109 13.54 13.19 2.94
C TYR A 109 12.35 14.02 3.44
N CYS A 110 11.82 14.94 2.63
CA CYS A 110 10.65 15.74 3.00
C CYS A 110 9.42 14.87 3.27
N THR A 111 9.22 13.83 2.45
CA THR A 111 8.12 12.87 2.63
C THR A 111 8.26 12.14 3.97
N MET A 112 9.46 11.63 4.29
CA MET A 112 9.69 10.95 5.56
C MET A 112 9.55 11.91 6.75
N ALA A 113 10.09 13.12 6.66
CA ALA A 113 9.98 14.11 7.72
C ALA A 113 8.50 14.48 7.99
N HIS A 114 7.72 14.72 6.93
CA HIS A 114 6.28 15.00 7.06
C HIS A 114 5.53 13.83 7.70
N PHE A 115 5.81 12.61 7.25
CA PHE A 115 5.24 11.40 7.83
C PHE A 115 5.57 11.28 9.34
N LEU A 116 6.82 11.47 9.73
CA LEU A 116 7.22 11.42 11.15
C LEU A 116 6.55 12.52 11.98
N CYS A 117 6.44 13.74 11.46
CA CYS A 117 5.71 14.83 12.11
C CYS A 117 4.23 14.47 12.34
N SER A 118 3.57 13.86 11.36
CA SER A 118 2.18 13.40 11.50
C SER A 118 2.00 12.30 12.56
N HIS A 119 3.08 11.59 12.89
CA HIS A 119 3.15 10.57 13.93
C HIS A 119 3.75 11.08 15.26
N ASN A 120 3.86 12.39 15.46
CA ASN A 120 4.44 13.04 16.65
C ASN A 120 5.92 12.69 16.93
N MET A 121 6.67 12.29 15.89
CA MET A 121 8.09 11.93 15.99
C MET A 121 9.00 13.10 15.57
N PHE A 122 8.81 14.26 16.20
CA PHE A 122 9.53 15.49 15.86
C PHE A 122 11.06 15.40 16.00
N PRO A 123 11.63 14.81 17.06
CA PRO A 123 13.09 14.68 17.18
C PRO A 123 13.71 13.88 16.03
N GLN A 124 13.02 12.83 15.60
CA GLN A 124 13.46 11.98 14.49
C GLN A 124 13.35 12.71 13.15
N ALA A 125 12.28 13.48 12.95
CA ALA A 125 12.12 14.32 11.76
C ALA A 125 13.20 15.40 11.68
N GLN A 126 13.54 16.05 12.81
CA GLN A 126 14.61 17.03 12.87
C GLN A 126 15.97 16.39 12.56
N SER A 127 16.26 15.22 13.14
CA SER A 127 17.53 14.52 12.88
C SER A 127 17.73 14.18 11.40
N LEU A 128 16.66 13.90 10.65
CA LEU A 128 16.72 13.61 9.21
C LEU A 128 17.07 14.84 8.35
N LEU A 129 16.77 16.05 8.82
CA LEU A 129 17.06 17.28 8.07
C LEU A 129 18.46 17.84 8.36
N HIS A 130 19.07 17.37 9.44
CA HIS A 130 20.41 17.77 9.87
C HIS A 130 21.50 16.74 9.49
N SER A 131 21.12 15.63 8.83
CA SER A 131 22.00 14.51 8.45
C SER A 131 22.67 14.70 7.09
#